data_AF-A0A930WNY1-F1
#
_entry.id   AF-A0A930WNY1-F1
#
_cell.length_a   1.000
_cell.length_b   1.000
_cell.length_c   1.000
_cell.angle_alpha   90.00
_cell.angle_beta   90.00
_cell.angle_gamma   90.00
#
_symmetry.space_group_name_H-M   'P 1'
#
loop_
_entity.id
_entity.type
_entity.pdbx_description
1 polymer ?
#
loop_
_entity_poly.entity_id
_entity_poly.type
_entity_poly.pdbx_seq_one_letter_code
_entity_poly.pdbx_strand_id
1 'polypeptide(L)' 'MSKTFRIGDIVTAKVTGVQNYGVFLELDEDTQGLIHISECKHGYM' A
#
# COMPACT_ATOMS: atom_id res chain seq x y z
N MET A 1 -13.84 14.21 2.12
CA MET A 1 -14.21 13.24 3.18
C MET A 1 -12.94 12.53 3.61
N SER A 2 -12.59 12.56 4.90
CA SER A 2 -11.36 11.93 5.41
C SER A 2 -11.55 10.41 5.49
N LYS A 3 -11.12 9.68 4.45
CA LYS A 3 -11.00 8.22 4.49
C LYS A 3 -10.07 7.86 5.65
N THR A 4 -10.65 7.39 6.74
CA THR A 4 -9.93 7.07 7.98
C THR A 4 -9.50 5.62 7.86
N PHE A 5 -8.34 5.38 7.25
CA PHE A 5 -7.76 4.04 7.19
C PHE A 5 -7.37 3.60 8.61
N ARG A 6 -7.86 2.44 9.04
CA ARG A 6 -7.50 1.85 10.33
C ARG A 6 -6.42 0.79 10.12
N ILE A 7 -5.59 0.60 11.12
CA ILE A 7 -4.58 -0.47 11.12
C ILE A 7 -5.35 -1.81 11.07
N GLY A 8 -5.02 -2.66 10.09
CA GLY A 8 -5.69 -3.95 9.84
C GLY A 8 -6.82 -3.91 8.81
N ASP A 9 -7.15 -2.75 8.25
CA ASP A 9 -8.12 -2.66 7.16
C ASP A 9 -7.53 -3.22 5.86
N ILE A 10 -8.31 -4.02 5.13
CA ILE A 10 -7.87 -4.61 3.86
C ILE A 10 -8.36 -3.69 2.74
N VAL A 11 -7.42 -2.94 2.17
CA VAL A 11 -7.70 -2.01 1.08
C VAL A 11 -7.19 -2.57 -0.25
N THR A 12 -7.99 -2.37 -1.29
CA THR A 12 -7.57 -2.67 -2.67
C THR A 12 -7.09 -1.37 -3.30
N ALA A 13 -5.85 -1.37 -3.81
CA ALA A 13 -5.20 -0.19 -4.37
C ALA A 13 -4.54 -0.53 -5.71
N LYS A 14 -4.36 0.47 -6.57
CA LYS A 14 -3.71 0.27 -7.87
C LYS A 14 -2.19 0.42 -7.72
N VAL A 15 -1.42 -0.54 -8.20
CA VAL A 15 0.04 -0.42 -8.24
C VAL A 15 0.41 0.61 -9.29
N THR A 16 1.07 1.69 -8.87
CA THR A 16 1.52 2.77 -9.78
C THR A 16 3.01 2.68 -10.09
N GLY A 17 3.79 1.99 -9.26
CA GLY A 17 5.19 1.76 -9.53
C GLY A 17 5.81 0.70 -8.62
N VAL A 18 6.76 -0.06 -9.15
CA VAL A 18 7.55 -1.02 -8.38
C VAL A 18 9.01 -0.61 -8.48
N GLN A 19 9.66 -0.43 -7.34
CA GLN A 19 11.07 -0.09 -7.24
C GLN A 19 11.79 -1.15 -6.40
N ASN A 20 13.10 -1.24 -6.52
CA ASN A 20 13.89 -2.27 -5.82
C ASN A 20 13.78 -2.19 -4.29
N TYR A 21 13.39 -1.03 -3.75
CA TYR A 21 13.21 -0.80 -2.33
C TYR A 21 11.74 -0.85 -1.87
N GLY A 22 10.77 -0.97 -2.78
CA GLY A 22 9.36 -0.98 -2.38
C GLY A 22 8.36 -0.86 -3.53
N VAL A 23 7.09 -1.01 -3.19
CA VAL A 23 5.95 -0.94 -4.10
C VAL A 23 5.12 0.29 -3.79
N PHE A 24 4.85 1.09 -4.81
CA PHE A 24 3.98 2.25 -4.75
C PHE A 24 2.58 1.85 -5.18
N LEU A 25 1.62 2.19 -4.33
CA LEU A 25 0.20 1.94 -4.49
C LEU A 25 -0.54 3.27 -4.46
N GLU A 26 -1.58 3.40 -5.24
CA GLU A 26 -2.50 4.53 -5.23
C GLU A 26 -3.84 4.06 -4.70
N LEU A 27 -4.26 4.64 -3.57
CA LEU A 27 -5.51 4.29 -2.89
C LEU A 27 -6.65 5.20 -3.36
N ASP A 28 -6.37 6.50 -3.55
CA ASP A 28 -7.27 7.53 -4.07
C ASP A 28 -6.47 8.59 -4.84
N GLU A 29 -7.16 9.50 -5.54
CA GLU A 29 -6.56 10.58 -6.35
C GLU A 29 -5.56 11.46 -5.57
N ASP A 30 -5.71 11.57 -4.24
CA ASP A 30 -4.82 12.35 -3.36
C ASP A 30 -4.00 11.47 -2.40
N THR A 31 -4.14 10.14 -2.43
CA THR A 31 -3.53 9.25 -1.41
C THR A 31 -2.70 8.14 -2.06
N GLN A 32 -1.39 8.18 -1.80
CA GLN A 32 -0.44 7.14 -2.20
C GLN A 32 0.04 6.36 -0.97
N GLY A 33 0.07 5.04 -1.11
CA GLY A 33 0.70 4.12 -0.17
C GLY A 33 2.06 3.65 -0.70
N LEU A 34 3.01 3.47 0.21
CA LEU A 34 4.31 2.87 -0.09
C LEU A 34 4.46 1.64 0.80
N ILE A 35 4.68 0.48 0.18
CA ILE A 35 5.06 -0.74 0.88
C ILE A 35 6.56 -0.92 0.74
N HIS A 36 7.29 -0.99 1.85
CA HIS A 36 8.71 -1.26 1.80
C HIS A 36 8.96 -2.71 1.36
N ILE A 37 10.00 -2.98 0.56
CA ILE A 37 10.31 -4.34 0.08
C ILE A 37 10.52 -5.32 1.25
N SER A 38 10.93 -4.82 2.43
CA SER A 38 11.06 -5.61 3.65
C SER A 38 9.72 -6.07 4.25
N GLU A 39 8.62 -5.38 3.96
CA GLU A 39 7.24 -5.73 4.34
C GLU A 39 6.54 -6.57 3.26
N CYS A 40 7.03 -6.55 2.01
CA CYS A 40 6.62 -7.47 0.94
C CYS A 40 7.13 -8.91 1.16
N LYS A 41 7.08 -9.43 2.40
CA LYS A 41 7.28 -10.86 2.64
C LYS A 41 5.97 -11.58 2.35
N HIS A 42 6.08 -12.74 1.69
CA HIS A 42 4.98 -13.70 1.51
C HIS A 42 4.28 -13.92 2.85
N GLY A 43 3.14 -13.28 3.06
CA GLY A 43 2.43 -13.29 4.33
C GLY A 43 1.31 -14.33 4.31
N TYR A 44 1.49 -15.37 5.10
CA TYR A 44 0.53 -15.69 6.16
C TYR A 44 1.31 -16.34 7.30
N MET A 45 1.43 -15.63 8.42
CA MET A 45 1.64 -16.21 9.76
C MET A 45 0.49 -15.72 10.63
#